data_AF-A0A5C3PDS0-F1
#
_entry.id   AF-A0A5C3PDS0-F1
#
_cell.length_a   1.000
_cell.length_b   1.000
_cell.length_c   1.000
_cell.angle_alpha   90.00
_cell.angle_beta   90.00
_cell.angle_gamma   90.00
#
_symmetry.space_group_name_H-M   'P 1'
#
loop_
_entity.id
_entity.type
_entity.pdbx_description
1 polymer ?
#
loop_
_entity_poly.entity_id
_entity_poly.type
_entity_poly.pdbx_seq_one_letter_code
_entity_poly.pdbx_strand_id
1 'polypeptide(L)'
;MCQTTALRWTIEPARYAGQHQANTSVTLPLAAEELYFVAEGAQMGGHFEVSRTGTTGSDDVLVDIQAVYRREQSLEELTTNHMHSEDEKHGIRISRRTGHELLKMFSDQAIQFHIHVRLPSSSPPNNAHILRVNALSTDLPRFSHHLHRFGESVQFDRVTLRTSQCPIDAELLAARAVSLSTSNGEVRGTFKTSDLLQVDTSNARVSVDAALNSCSDREASQMALQTSNGPIQANICLVSDTPLVEGSFDVVARTTNGPLTVVFAEQKVNSRLGASLHTTNAPASVKMAPAFEGQFELRSSSFLPPTITESRVPQDRTGHGRVRFITKQSVRPGMLSGNVLWGKAAAEGAKHGRVEVQTTNAPLKFML
;
A
#
# COMPACT_ATOMS: atom_id res chain seq x y z
N MET A 1 -6.82 -30.90 -2.83
CA MET A 1 -7.44 -30.74 -1.49
C MET A 1 -6.48 -29.98 -0.58
N CYS A 2 -6.94 -29.06 0.29
CA CYS A 2 -6.04 -28.37 1.22
C CYS A 2 -5.78 -29.27 2.44
N GLN A 3 -4.54 -29.75 2.59
CA GLN A 3 -4.13 -30.55 3.74
C GLN A 3 -3.80 -29.61 4.90
N THR A 4 -4.17 -30.01 6.12
CA THR A 4 -3.95 -29.21 7.33
C THR A 4 -3.27 -30.03 8.40
N THR A 5 -2.20 -29.48 8.97
CA THR A 5 -1.46 -30.07 10.10
C THR A 5 -1.59 -29.16 11.31
N ALA A 6 -2.09 -29.69 12.42
CA ALA A 6 -2.23 -28.92 13.66
C ALA A 6 -0.85 -28.61 14.26
N LEU A 7 -0.59 -27.34 14.58
CA LEU A 7 0.61 -26.90 15.27
C LEU A 7 0.45 -27.10 16.77
N ARG A 8 1.52 -27.57 17.42
CA ARG A 8 1.56 -27.74 18.88
C ARG A 8 2.06 -26.47 19.53
N TRP A 9 1.35 -26.06 20.59
CA TRP A 9 1.72 -24.91 21.41
C TRP A 9 2.61 -25.35 22.57
N THR A 10 3.68 -24.61 22.82
CA THR A 10 4.52 -24.75 24.01
C THR A 10 4.12 -23.65 24.99
N ILE A 11 3.57 -24.04 26.14
CA ILE A 11 3.13 -23.10 27.18
C ILE A 11 4.33 -22.73 28.06
N GLU A 12 4.57 -21.43 28.24
CA GLU A 12 5.63 -20.98 29.13
C GLU A 12 5.21 -21.13 30.60
N PRO A 13 6.08 -21.67 31.47
CA PRO A 13 5.73 -21.96 32.87
C PRO A 13 5.60 -20.69 33.74
N ALA A 14 6.16 -19.55 33.30
CA ALA A 14 6.16 -18.32 34.07
C ALA A 14 4.94 -17.46 33.74
N ARG A 15 4.20 -17.04 34.77
CA ARG A 15 3.18 -16.00 34.64
C ARG A 15 3.83 -14.64 34.77
N TYR A 16 3.79 -13.83 33.72
CA TYR A 16 4.17 -12.43 33.82
C TYR A 16 2.90 -11.60 34.04
N ALA A 17 2.83 -10.85 35.14
CA ALA A 17 1.71 -9.95 35.45
C ALA A 17 0.30 -10.60 35.38
N GLY A 18 0.18 -11.89 35.71
CA GLY A 18 -1.10 -12.63 35.67
C GLY A 18 -1.56 -13.04 34.26
N GLN A 19 -0.68 -12.96 33.25
CA GLN A 19 -0.91 -13.47 31.91
C GLN A 19 -0.15 -14.77 31.68
N HIS A 20 -0.73 -15.62 30.84
CA HIS A 20 -0.13 -16.81 30.28
C HIS A 20 0.42 -16.52 28.88
N GLN A 21 1.46 -17.24 28.52
CA GLN A 21 2.08 -17.14 27.22
C GLN A 21 2.27 -18.54 26.63
N ALA A 22 1.99 -18.67 25.33
CA ALA A 22 2.27 -19.88 24.58
C ALA A 22 2.93 -19.50 23.25
N ASN A 23 3.88 -20.31 22.81
CA ASN A 23 4.61 -20.09 21.57
C ASN A 23 4.51 -21.32 20.65
N THR A 24 4.52 -21.08 19.35
CA THR A 24 4.68 -22.12 18.33
C THR A 24 5.49 -21.56 17.17
N SER A 25 6.20 -22.42 16.45
CA SER A 25 7.04 -22.01 15.32
C SER A 25 6.87 -23.00 14.18
N VAL A 26 6.85 -22.51 12.95
CA VAL A 26 6.77 -23.34 11.74
C VAL A 26 7.66 -22.79 10.65
N THR A 27 8.26 -23.69 9.88
CA THR A 27 9.05 -23.36 8.67
C THR A 27 8.16 -23.50 7.45
N LEU A 28 8.12 -22.46 6.61
CA LEU A 28 7.43 -22.47 5.33
C LEU A 28 8.47 -22.34 4.20
N PRO A 29 8.29 -23.02 3.06
CA PRO A 29 9.23 -22.91 1.94
C PRO A 29 9.14 -21.51 1.33
N LEU A 30 10.28 -20.84 1.12
CA LEU A 30 10.34 -19.54 0.46
C LEU A 30 9.84 -19.60 -0.99
N ALA A 31 10.06 -20.73 -1.65
CA ALA A 31 9.64 -20.98 -3.02
C ALA A 31 8.12 -21.16 -3.20
N ALA A 32 7.34 -21.15 -2.10
CA ALA A 32 5.89 -21.25 -2.16
C ALA A 32 5.29 -20.23 -3.14
N GLU A 33 4.23 -20.64 -3.85
CA GLU A 33 3.49 -19.72 -4.73
C GLU A 33 2.89 -18.57 -3.91
N GLU A 34 2.41 -18.87 -2.70
CA GLU A 34 1.76 -17.91 -1.82
C GLU A 34 1.98 -18.27 -0.34
N LEU A 35 2.46 -17.31 0.43
CA LEU A 35 2.48 -17.32 1.88
C LEU A 35 1.21 -16.64 2.41
N TYR A 36 0.29 -17.41 3.00
CA TYR A 36 -1.02 -16.88 3.40
C TYR A 36 -1.33 -17.04 4.89
N PHE A 37 -1.84 -15.99 5.53
CA PHE A 37 -2.12 -15.96 6.96
C PHE A 37 -3.57 -15.56 7.20
N VAL A 38 -4.34 -16.40 7.87
CA VAL A 38 -5.78 -16.19 8.08
C VAL A 38 -6.14 -16.35 9.55
N ALA A 39 -6.87 -15.38 10.11
CA ALA A 39 -7.40 -15.44 11.47
C ALA A 39 -8.94 -15.36 11.46
N GLU A 40 -9.59 -16.41 11.94
CA GLU A 40 -11.06 -16.54 11.94
C GLU A 40 -11.61 -16.77 13.35
N GLY A 41 -12.42 -15.81 13.83
CA GLY A 41 -13.12 -15.94 15.10
C GLY A 41 -13.19 -14.65 15.91
N ALA A 42 -13.92 -14.72 17.01
CA ALA A 42 -14.11 -13.59 17.92
C ALA A 42 -12.94 -13.45 18.92
N GLN A 43 -12.80 -12.25 19.47
CA GLN A 43 -11.78 -11.88 20.49
C GLN A 43 -10.31 -12.31 20.21
N MET A 44 -9.89 -12.32 18.95
CA MET A 44 -8.50 -12.51 18.51
C MET A 44 -7.99 -11.25 17.82
N GLY A 45 -6.85 -10.74 18.23
CA GLY A 45 -6.17 -9.61 17.58
C GLY A 45 -4.69 -9.60 17.92
N GLY A 46 -3.94 -8.69 17.32
CA GLY A 46 -2.50 -8.70 17.55
C GLY A 46 -1.65 -7.86 16.61
N HIS A 47 -0.41 -8.33 16.48
CA HIS A 47 0.61 -7.75 15.63
C HIS A 47 1.10 -8.80 14.63
N PHE A 48 1.15 -8.43 13.36
CA PHE A 48 1.75 -9.20 12.28
C PHE A 48 2.95 -8.42 11.77
N GLU A 49 4.12 -9.00 11.91
CA GLU A 49 5.40 -8.38 11.56
C GLU A 49 6.13 -9.23 10.53
N VAL A 50 6.69 -8.59 9.51
CA VAL A 50 7.60 -9.24 8.54
C VAL A 50 8.97 -8.58 8.62
N SER A 51 10.01 -9.38 8.87
CA SER A 51 11.40 -8.93 9.00
C SER A 51 12.38 -9.85 8.29
N ARG A 52 13.61 -9.36 8.03
CA ARG A 52 14.69 -10.14 7.40
C ARG A 52 15.69 -10.68 8.42
N THR A 53 15.18 -11.26 9.50
CA THR A 53 15.98 -11.75 10.65
C THR A 53 16.11 -13.28 10.66
N GLY A 54 15.71 -13.96 9.58
CA GLY A 54 15.78 -15.42 9.46
C GLY A 54 17.19 -15.95 9.22
N THR A 55 17.30 -17.26 9.20
CA THR A 55 18.57 -17.99 9.01
C THR A 55 19.24 -17.59 7.70
N THR A 56 20.53 -17.26 7.77
CA THR A 56 21.30 -16.81 6.61
C THR A 56 21.45 -17.91 5.57
N GLY A 57 21.10 -17.63 4.32
CA GLY A 57 21.24 -18.57 3.20
C GLY A 57 20.30 -19.77 3.25
N SER A 58 19.25 -19.72 4.09
CA SER A 58 18.17 -20.71 4.09
C SER A 58 17.17 -20.40 2.99
N ASP A 59 16.56 -21.44 2.41
CA ASP A 59 15.38 -21.33 1.53
C ASP A 59 14.06 -21.46 2.32
N ASP A 60 14.14 -21.40 3.64
CA ASP A 60 12.99 -21.48 4.54
C ASP A 60 12.67 -20.14 5.20
N VAL A 61 11.37 -19.83 5.24
CA VAL A 61 10.80 -18.74 6.01
C VAL A 61 10.40 -19.26 7.38
N LEU A 62 10.94 -18.66 8.44
CA LEU A 62 10.56 -18.99 9.81
C LEU A 62 9.37 -18.15 10.22
N VAL A 63 8.33 -18.79 10.76
CA VAL A 63 7.19 -18.08 11.34
C VAL A 63 7.10 -18.42 12.81
N ASP A 64 7.33 -17.41 13.65
CA ASP A 64 7.20 -17.48 15.09
C ASP A 64 5.84 -16.90 15.49
N ILE A 65 5.04 -17.64 16.26
CA ILE A 65 3.75 -17.20 16.76
C ILE A 65 3.75 -17.26 18.27
N GLN A 66 3.54 -16.11 18.89
CA GLN A 66 3.37 -15.96 20.32
C GLN A 66 1.91 -15.58 20.61
N ALA A 67 1.29 -16.24 21.58
CA ALA A 67 -0.05 -15.95 22.07
C ALA A 67 0.02 -15.57 23.55
N VAL A 68 -0.49 -14.40 23.88
CA VAL A 68 -0.64 -13.90 25.25
C VAL A 68 -2.12 -13.88 25.61
N TYR A 69 -2.48 -14.55 26.71
CA TYR A 69 -3.86 -14.76 27.13
C TYR A 69 -3.97 -14.79 28.66
N ARG A 70 -5.18 -14.61 29.21
CA ARG A 70 -5.39 -14.63 30.67
C ARG A 70 -6.04 -15.90 31.21
N ARG A 71 -6.86 -16.58 30.41
CA ARG A 71 -7.55 -17.82 30.81
C ARG A 71 -7.06 -19.00 29.99
N GLU A 72 -6.69 -20.08 30.66
CA GLU A 72 -6.21 -21.31 30.04
C GLU A 72 -7.20 -21.87 28.98
N GLN A 73 -8.50 -21.80 29.27
CA GLN A 73 -9.57 -22.17 28.34
C GLN A 73 -9.50 -21.43 26.99
N SER A 74 -8.93 -20.22 26.93
CA SER A 74 -8.82 -19.47 25.68
C SER A 74 -7.89 -20.14 24.68
N LEU A 75 -6.84 -20.83 25.14
CA LEU A 75 -5.93 -21.58 24.27
C LEU A 75 -6.53 -22.92 23.84
N GLU A 76 -7.34 -23.57 24.69
CA GLU A 76 -8.03 -24.83 24.36
C GLU A 76 -9.06 -24.66 23.23
N GLU A 77 -9.65 -23.48 23.13
CA GLU A 77 -10.59 -23.11 22.06
C GLU A 77 -9.92 -22.75 20.73
N LEU A 78 -8.58 -22.63 20.74
CA LEU A 78 -7.77 -22.22 19.62
C LEU A 78 -7.30 -23.42 18.80
N THR A 79 -7.54 -23.38 17.50
CA THR A 79 -6.97 -24.31 16.54
C THR A 79 -6.00 -23.54 15.66
N THR A 80 -4.75 -23.95 15.65
CA THR A 80 -3.73 -23.39 14.75
C THR A 80 -3.25 -24.47 13.81
N ASN A 81 -3.47 -24.27 12.51
CA ASN A 81 -3.14 -25.24 11.48
C ASN A 81 -2.15 -24.63 10.49
N HIS A 82 -1.08 -25.37 10.21
CA HIS A 82 -0.32 -25.21 8.98
C HIS A 82 -1.20 -25.75 7.85
N MET A 83 -1.50 -24.89 6.89
CA MET A 83 -2.24 -25.25 5.69
C MET A 83 -1.28 -25.35 4.53
N HIS A 84 -1.43 -26.39 3.72
CA HIS A 84 -0.77 -26.47 2.43
C HIS A 84 -1.74 -26.95 1.34
N SER A 85 -1.67 -26.33 0.16
CA SER A 85 -2.44 -26.73 -1.03
C SER A 85 -1.60 -27.60 -1.96
N GLU A 86 -2.26 -28.25 -2.91
CA GLU A 86 -1.61 -28.91 -4.06
C GLU A 86 -0.89 -27.88 -4.96
N ASP A 87 -1.32 -26.61 -4.93
CA ASP A 87 -0.73 -25.49 -5.69
C ASP A 87 0.48 -24.84 -4.98
N GLU A 88 1.20 -25.55 -4.11
CA GLU A 88 2.37 -25.01 -3.36
C GLU A 88 2.09 -23.73 -2.54
N LYS A 89 0.82 -23.53 -2.15
CA LYS A 89 0.43 -22.46 -1.22
C LYS A 89 0.65 -22.92 0.21
N HIS A 90 1.39 -22.14 0.98
CA HIS A 90 1.74 -22.45 2.36
C HIS A 90 1.25 -21.35 3.28
N GLY A 91 0.65 -21.72 4.40
CA GLY A 91 0.03 -20.72 5.25
C GLY A 91 -0.35 -21.18 6.62
N ILE A 92 -0.81 -20.23 7.44
CA ILE A 92 -1.23 -20.51 8.81
C ILE A 92 -2.65 -20.03 9.00
N ARG A 93 -3.51 -20.93 9.49
CA ARG A 93 -4.86 -20.61 9.93
C ARG A 93 -4.90 -20.62 11.44
N ILE A 94 -5.34 -19.51 12.01
CA ILE A 94 -5.67 -19.41 13.42
C ILE A 94 -7.19 -19.31 13.49
N SER A 95 -7.86 -20.34 14.01
CA SER A 95 -9.30 -20.31 14.20
C SER A 95 -9.66 -20.50 15.66
N ARG A 96 -10.66 -19.76 16.12
CA ARG A 96 -11.22 -19.94 17.47
C ARG A 96 -12.66 -20.40 17.38
N ARG A 97 -12.97 -21.51 18.04
CA ARG A 97 -14.34 -22.03 18.10
C ARG A 97 -15.20 -21.05 18.89
N THR A 98 -16.11 -20.35 18.21
CA THR A 98 -17.00 -19.40 18.88
C THR A 98 -18.34 -20.09 19.15
N GLY A 99 -18.56 -20.56 20.37
CA GLY A 99 -19.87 -21.06 20.80
C GLY A 99 -20.88 -19.91 20.86
N HIS A 100 -22.13 -20.15 20.44
CA HIS A 100 -23.19 -19.14 20.41
C HIS A 100 -23.50 -18.50 21.78
N GLU A 101 -23.07 -19.15 22.88
CA GLU A 101 -23.22 -18.67 24.26
C GLU A 101 -22.07 -17.76 24.76
N LEU A 102 -20.91 -17.73 24.09
CA LEU A 102 -19.71 -17.00 24.54
C LEU A 102 -19.69 -15.52 24.14
N LEU A 103 -20.63 -15.05 23.32
CA LEU A 103 -20.71 -13.66 22.87
C LEU A 103 -21.06 -12.65 23.98
N LYS A 104 -21.33 -13.11 25.22
CA LYS A 104 -21.80 -12.30 26.35
C LYS A 104 -20.74 -11.98 27.42
N MET A 105 -19.50 -12.48 27.35
CA MET A 105 -18.55 -12.35 28.48
C MET A 105 -17.20 -11.70 28.12
N PHE A 106 -16.96 -10.54 28.76
CA PHE A 106 -15.71 -9.85 29.17
C PHE A 106 -14.45 -9.83 28.28
N SER A 107 -13.77 -8.68 28.26
CA SER A 107 -12.44 -8.43 27.65
C SER A 107 -11.32 -9.39 28.11
N ASP A 108 -11.56 -10.13 29.19
CA ASP A 108 -10.64 -11.07 29.82
C ASP A 108 -10.42 -12.37 29.02
N GLN A 109 -11.22 -12.59 27.98
CA GLN A 109 -11.08 -13.72 27.05
C GLN A 109 -10.31 -13.37 25.77
N ALA A 110 -9.84 -12.13 25.62
CA ALA A 110 -9.08 -11.73 24.44
C ALA A 110 -7.70 -12.41 24.41
N ILE A 111 -7.33 -12.92 23.24
CA ILE A 111 -5.99 -13.45 22.97
C ILE A 111 -5.28 -12.42 22.10
N GLN A 112 -4.09 -12.00 22.56
CA GLN A 112 -3.20 -11.15 21.79
C GLN A 112 -2.14 -12.01 21.13
N PHE A 113 -2.05 -11.91 19.81
CA PHE A 113 -1.06 -12.64 19.03
C PHE A 113 0.07 -11.72 18.57
N HIS A 114 1.26 -12.28 18.51
CA HIS A 114 2.38 -11.71 17.79
C HIS A 114 2.86 -12.75 16.79
N ILE A 115 2.63 -12.48 15.51
CA ILE A 115 3.05 -13.33 14.39
C ILE A 115 4.24 -12.64 13.74
N HIS A 116 5.41 -13.28 13.82
CA HIS A 116 6.65 -12.78 13.24
C HIS A 116 7.09 -13.67 12.09
N VAL A 117 7.01 -13.14 10.87
CA VAL A 117 7.49 -13.81 9.65
C VAL A 117 8.92 -13.34 9.38
N ARG A 118 9.86 -14.28 9.49
CA ARG A 118 11.30 -14.02 9.40
C ARG A 118 11.85 -14.58 8.10
N LEU A 119 12.05 -13.68 7.14
CA LEU A 119 12.66 -13.98 5.86
C LEU A 119 14.17 -14.22 6.00
N PRO A 120 14.77 -15.07 5.15
CA PRO A 120 16.20 -15.34 5.16
C PRO A 120 17.06 -14.07 5.06
N SER A 121 18.06 -13.97 5.93
CA SER A 121 19.05 -12.90 5.87
C SER A 121 20.08 -13.16 4.77
N SER A 122 20.58 -12.10 4.13
CA SER A 122 21.67 -12.17 3.16
C SER A 122 23.02 -12.35 3.86
N SER A 123 23.85 -13.29 3.40
CA SER A 123 25.25 -13.41 3.85
C SER A 123 26.15 -12.41 3.11
N PRO A 124 26.91 -11.55 3.80
CA PRO A 124 28.07 -10.89 3.17
C PRO A 124 29.13 -11.96 2.88
N PRO A 125 29.68 -12.07 1.65
CA PRO A 125 30.02 -10.97 0.75
C PRO A 125 29.17 -10.89 -0.54
N ASN A 126 28.12 -11.69 -0.69
CA ASN A 126 27.36 -11.77 -1.94
C ASN A 126 26.16 -10.81 -1.92
N ASN A 127 26.45 -9.51 -1.92
CA ASN A 127 25.50 -8.39 -1.95
C ASN A 127 24.66 -8.28 -3.25
N ALA A 128 24.52 -9.36 -4.03
CA ALA A 128 23.92 -9.31 -5.37
C ALA A 128 22.59 -10.06 -5.51
N HIS A 129 22.19 -10.91 -4.57
CA HIS A 129 20.96 -11.70 -4.73
C HIS A 129 19.76 -11.03 -4.08
N ILE A 130 18.91 -10.43 -4.90
CA ILE A 130 17.58 -9.95 -4.49
C ILE A 130 16.75 -11.17 -4.08
N LEU A 131 16.25 -11.19 -2.85
CA LEU A 131 15.34 -12.22 -2.37
C LEU A 131 13.99 -12.01 -3.04
N ARG A 132 13.56 -12.95 -3.87
CA ARG A 132 12.26 -12.89 -4.52
C ARG A 132 11.26 -13.71 -3.72
N VAL A 133 10.13 -13.09 -3.37
CA VAL A 133 9.00 -13.75 -2.73
C VAL A 133 7.82 -13.63 -3.69
N ASN A 134 7.14 -14.74 -3.97
CA ASN A 134 6.04 -14.74 -4.94
C ASN A 134 4.86 -13.93 -4.39
N ALA A 135 4.02 -14.52 -3.54
CA ALA A 135 2.89 -13.81 -2.96
C ALA A 135 2.90 -13.85 -1.42
N LEU A 136 2.57 -12.72 -0.81
CA LEU A 136 2.25 -12.61 0.62
C LEU A 136 0.80 -12.15 0.77
N SER A 137 -0.02 -12.92 1.48
CA SER A 137 -1.45 -12.67 1.63
C SER A 137 -1.85 -12.76 3.10
N THR A 138 -2.63 -11.79 3.59
CA THR A 138 -3.16 -11.82 4.96
C THR A 138 -4.65 -11.49 4.98
N ASP A 139 -5.41 -12.25 5.77
CA ASP A 139 -6.76 -11.89 6.21
C ASP A 139 -6.81 -11.97 7.74
N LEU A 140 -6.43 -10.84 8.36
CA LEU A 140 -6.21 -10.71 9.79
C LEU A 140 -6.98 -9.49 10.33
N PRO A 141 -8.31 -9.60 10.57
CA PRO A 141 -9.19 -8.45 10.78
C PRO A 141 -8.84 -7.50 11.95
N ARG A 142 -8.17 -7.97 13.00
CA ARG A 142 -7.78 -7.16 14.17
C ARG A 142 -6.27 -7.20 14.43
N PHE A 143 -5.51 -7.29 13.35
CA PHE A 143 -4.06 -7.30 13.43
C PHE A 143 -3.51 -6.04 12.80
N SER A 144 -2.62 -5.40 13.54
CA SER A 144 -1.73 -4.40 12.97
C SER A 144 -0.70 -5.11 12.10
N HIS A 145 -0.41 -4.54 10.93
CA HIS A 145 0.61 -5.07 10.03
C HIS A 145 1.81 -4.13 10.04
N HIS A 146 2.99 -4.68 10.26
CA HIS A 146 4.24 -3.93 10.18
C HIS A 146 5.24 -4.66 9.27
N LEU A 147 5.61 -4.00 8.18
CA LEU A 147 6.57 -4.50 7.21
C LEU A 147 7.83 -3.63 7.34
N HIS A 148 8.90 -4.23 7.83
CA HIS A 148 10.18 -3.57 7.99
C HIS A 148 10.77 -3.13 6.65
N ARG A 149 11.75 -2.23 6.70
CA ARG A 149 12.49 -1.80 5.51
C ARG A 149 13.24 -2.97 4.87
N PHE A 150 12.75 -3.41 3.71
CA PHE A 150 13.42 -4.45 2.92
C PHE A 150 14.45 -3.89 1.93
N GLY A 151 14.47 -2.58 1.69
CA GLY A 151 15.42 -1.97 0.75
C GLY A 151 15.24 -2.49 -0.67
N GLU A 152 16.36 -2.64 -1.39
CA GLU A 152 16.41 -3.30 -2.71
C GLU A 152 16.74 -4.79 -2.59
N SER A 153 16.72 -5.30 -1.36
CA SER A 153 17.23 -6.62 -1.03
C SER A 153 16.15 -7.70 -1.09
N VAL A 154 14.86 -7.31 -1.00
CA VAL A 154 13.70 -8.20 -1.16
C VAL A 154 12.75 -7.56 -2.16
N GLN A 155 12.25 -8.37 -3.09
CA GLN A 155 11.23 -7.99 -4.06
C GLN A 155 10.08 -8.99 -3.99
N PHE A 156 8.87 -8.49 -3.76
CA PHE A 156 7.67 -9.31 -3.79
C PHE A 156 7.03 -9.27 -5.19
N ASP A 157 6.40 -10.36 -5.63
CA ASP A 157 5.55 -10.29 -6.82
C ASP A 157 4.20 -9.67 -6.46
N ARG A 158 3.54 -10.21 -5.43
CA ARG A 158 2.23 -9.73 -4.97
C ARG A 158 2.15 -9.64 -3.46
N VAL A 159 1.63 -8.53 -2.95
CA VAL A 159 1.36 -8.34 -1.52
C VAL A 159 -0.08 -7.93 -1.33
N THR A 160 -0.87 -8.76 -0.64
CA THR A 160 -2.27 -8.50 -0.31
C THR A 160 -2.44 -8.51 1.19
N LEU A 161 -2.68 -7.35 1.81
CA LEU A 161 -2.87 -7.27 3.26
C LEU A 161 -4.27 -6.80 3.59
N ARG A 162 -5.00 -7.60 4.37
CA ARG A 162 -6.37 -7.28 4.78
C ARG A 162 -6.50 -7.29 6.29
N THR A 163 -6.98 -6.17 6.82
CA THR A 163 -7.38 -5.99 8.22
C THR A 163 -8.67 -5.19 8.27
N SER A 164 -9.21 -4.90 9.46
CA SER A 164 -10.45 -4.11 9.59
C SER A 164 -10.30 -2.97 10.59
N GLN A 165 -9.57 -3.16 11.69
CA GLN A 165 -9.52 -2.21 12.80
C GLN A 165 -8.14 -1.61 13.06
N CYS A 166 -7.09 -2.22 12.51
CA CYS A 166 -5.72 -1.91 12.90
C CYS A 166 -4.92 -1.34 11.72
N PRO A 167 -3.86 -0.57 11.98
CA PRO A 167 -3.08 0.07 10.95
C PRO A 167 -2.25 -0.93 10.14
N ILE A 168 -1.91 -0.52 8.91
CA ILE A 168 -0.92 -1.15 8.05
C ILE A 168 0.23 -0.16 7.88
N ASP A 169 1.42 -0.56 8.32
CA ASP A 169 2.64 0.25 8.27
C ASP A 169 3.71 -0.49 7.47
N ALA A 170 4.19 0.11 6.38
CA ALA A 170 5.23 -0.45 5.54
C ALA A 170 6.39 0.55 5.39
N GLU A 171 7.53 0.28 6.01
CA GLU A 171 8.65 1.23 6.01
C GLU A 171 9.23 1.44 4.61
N LEU A 172 9.48 0.35 3.88
CA LEU A 172 9.87 0.36 2.46
C LEU A 172 9.61 -1.02 1.85
N LEU A 173 8.59 -1.08 1.00
CA LEU A 173 8.17 -2.30 0.31
C LEU A 173 8.42 -2.19 -1.20
N ALA A 174 9.20 -3.11 -1.75
CA ALA A 174 9.36 -3.26 -3.20
C ALA A 174 8.55 -4.47 -3.66
N ALA A 175 7.54 -4.24 -4.50
CA ALA A 175 6.66 -5.30 -4.98
C ALA A 175 6.12 -4.99 -6.38
N ARG A 176 5.80 -6.00 -7.19
CA ARG A 176 5.18 -5.75 -8.51
C ARG A 176 3.74 -5.26 -8.36
N ALA A 177 2.94 -5.93 -7.51
CA ALA A 177 1.57 -5.54 -7.17
C ALA A 177 1.34 -5.50 -5.65
N VAL A 178 0.69 -4.44 -5.15
CA VAL A 178 0.34 -4.25 -3.74
C VAL A 178 -1.14 -3.92 -3.62
N SER A 179 -1.85 -4.63 -2.75
CA SER A 179 -3.26 -4.37 -2.41
C SER A 179 -3.42 -4.36 -0.89
N LEU A 180 -3.78 -3.21 -0.34
CA LEU A 180 -3.95 -2.99 1.10
C LEU A 180 -5.40 -2.62 1.39
N SER A 181 -6.05 -3.32 2.31
CA SER A 181 -7.45 -3.07 2.65
C SER A 181 -7.67 -3.01 4.16
N THR A 182 -8.31 -1.95 4.64
CA THR A 182 -8.64 -1.76 6.07
C THR A 182 -9.81 -0.83 6.30
N SER A 183 -10.77 -1.15 7.16
CA SER A 183 -11.92 -0.26 7.37
C SER A 183 -11.58 0.97 8.21
N ASN A 184 -10.86 0.79 9.32
CA ASN A 184 -10.64 1.83 10.34
C ASN A 184 -9.16 2.08 10.67
N GLY A 185 -8.23 1.29 10.14
CA GLY A 185 -6.81 1.47 10.40
C GLY A 185 -6.15 2.42 9.42
N GLU A 186 -5.20 3.23 9.89
CA GLU A 186 -4.36 4.04 9.02
C GLU A 186 -3.51 3.14 8.11
N VAL A 187 -3.35 3.55 6.85
CA VAL A 187 -2.37 2.95 5.95
C VAL A 187 -1.27 3.97 5.72
N ARG A 188 -0.04 3.61 6.11
CA ARG A 188 1.13 4.44 5.86
C ARG A 188 2.30 3.62 5.34
N GLY A 189 3.12 4.22 4.48
CA GLY A 189 4.35 3.57 4.06
C GLY A 189 4.97 4.09 2.78
N THR A 190 6.16 3.54 2.48
CA THR A 190 6.88 3.78 1.23
C THR A 190 6.80 2.55 0.33
N PHE A 191 6.34 2.72 -0.91
CA PHE A 191 6.13 1.64 -1.86
C PHE A 191 6.88 1.88 -3.16
N LYS A 192 7.62 0.88 -3.63
CA LYS A 192 8.18 0.83 -4.99
C LYS A 192 7.41 -0.23 -5.76
N THR A 193 6.59 0.18 -6.73
CA THR A 193 5.71 -0.74 -7.47
C THR A 193 5.80 -0.57 -8.97
N SER A 194 5.72 -1.66 -9.73
CA SER A 194 5.76 -1.59 -11.19
C SER A 194 4.39 -1.71 -11.87
N ASP A 195 3.46 -2.47 -11.29
CA ASP A 195 2.20 -2.80 -11.97
C ASP A 195 1.02 -2.12 -11.28
N LEU A 196 0.80 -2.40 -9.98
CA LEU A 196 -0.37 -1.94 -9.23
C LEU A 196 -0.04 -1.58 -7.78
N LEU A 197 -0.55 -0.45 -7.33
CA LEU A 197 -0.62 -0.07 -5.92
C LEU A 197 -2.05 0.35 -5.56
N GLN A 198 -2.78 -0.52 -4.88
CA GLN A 198 -4.15 -0.29 -4.45
C GLN A 198 -4.21 -0.19 -2.92
N VAL A 199 -4.81 0.89 -2.42
CA VAL A 199 -5.04 1.11 -1.00
C VAL A 199 -6.49 1.52 -0.80
N ASP A 200 -7.23 0.67 -0.09
CA ASP A 200 -8.63 0.88 0.23
C ASP A 200 -8.81 1.00 1.74
N THR A 201 -9.36 2.13 2.17
CA THR A 201 -9.87 2.30 3.52
C THR A 201 -11.25 2.94 3.57
N SER A 202 -11.88 2.99 4.73
CA SER A 202 -13.17 3.66 4.90
C SER A 202 -13.02 4.92 5.75
N ASN A 203 -12.34 4.82 6.89
CA ASN A 203 -12.39 5.87 7.92
C ASN A 203 -11.06 6.54 8.23
N ALA A 204 -9.94 5.88 7.98
CA ALA A 204 -8.65 6.35 8.42
C ALA A 204 -7.84 7.01 7.31
N ARG A 205 -6.74 7.64 7.72
CA ARG A 205 -5.76 8.30 6.86
C ARG A 205 -5.07 7.29 5.94
N VAL A 206 -4.82 7.74 4.72
CA VAL A 206 -3.88 7.10 3.78
C VAL A 206 -2.70 8.05 3.57
N SER A 207 -1.50 7.63 3.95
CA SER A 207 -0.26 8.40 3.84
C SER A 207 0.80 7.60 3.09
N VAL A 208 0.94 7.83 1.79
CA VAL A 208 1.71 6.95 0.89
C VAL A 208 2.81 7.74 0.19
N ASP A 209 4.04 7.24 0.30
CA ASP A 209 5.15 7.65 -0.55
C ASP A 209 5.36 6.55 -1.60
N ALA A 210 5.08 6.84 -2.88
CA ALA A 210 5.11 5.84 -3.94
C ALA A 210 6.12 6.20 -5.03
N ALA A 211 6.92 5.22 -5.43
CA ALA A 211 7.69 5.24 -6.66
C ALA A 211 7.07 4.24 -7.64
N LEU A 212 6.36 4.76 -8.64
CA LEU A 212 5.75 3.94 -9.69
C LEU A 212 6.77 3.75 -10.81
N ASN A 213 7.06 2.50 -11.15
CA ASN A 213 8.06 2.15 -12.14
C ASN A 213 7.43 1.50 -13.38
N SER A 214 7.48 2.19 -14.51
CA SER A 214 6.99 1.62 -15.75
C SER A 214 8.09 0.80 -16.45
N CYS A 215 7.93 -0.52 -16.44
CA CYS A 215 8.88 -1.50 -17.00
C CYS A 215 8.56 -1.94 -18.44
N SER A 216 7.36 -1.64 -18.97
CA SER A 216 6.96 -2.08 -20.32
C SER A 216 6.07 -1.05 -21.03
N ASP A 217 6.10 -1.11 -22.36
CA ASP A 217 5.38 -0.20 -23.25
C ASP A 217 3.87 -0.53 -23.39
N ARG A 218 3.40 -1.61 -22.73
CA ARG A 218 2.04 -2.15 -22.96
C ARG A 218 1.03 -1.87 -21.86
N GLU A 219 1.44 -1.76 -20.61
CA GLU A 219 0.51 -1.52 -19.49
C GLU A 219 0.99 -0.37 -18.61
N ALA A 220 0.06 0.53 -18.29
CA ALA A 220 0.32 1.63 -17.39
C ALA A 220 0.47 1.13 -15.96
N SER A 221 1.46 1.62 -15.22
CA SER A 221 1.55 1.39 -13.77
C SER A 221 0.40 2.12 -13.09
N GLN A 222 -0.42 1.38 -12.34
CA GLN A 222 -1.65 1.90 -11.74
C GLN A 222 -1.48 2.15 -10.25
N MET A 223 -2.05 3.25 -9.78
CA MET A 223 -2.17 3.58 -8.37
C MET A 223 -3.61 3.96 -8.06
N ALA A 224 -4.23 3.28 -7.10
CA ALA A 224 -5.60 3.55 -6.68
C ALA A 224 -5.64 3.74 -5.16
N LEU A 225 -5.96 4.95 -4.71
CA LEU A 225 -6.10 5.30 -3.30
C LEU A 225 -7.55 5.67 -3.02
N GLN A 226 -8.19 4.97 -2.09
CA GLN A 226 -9.58 5.21 -1.76
C GLN A 226 -9.80 5.26 -0.25
N THR A 227 -10.56 6.27 0.19
CA THR A 227 -11.11 6.37 1.54
C THR A 227 -12.48 7.03 1.49
N SER A 228 -13.33 6.86 2.51
CA SER A 228 -14.58 7.62 2.59
C SER A 228 -14.40 8.89 3.42
N ASN A 229 -13.76 8.76 4.59
CA ASN A 229 -13.73 9.82 5.59
C ASN A 229 -12.33 10.35 5.90
N GLY A 230 -11.29 9.54 5.68
CA GLY A 230 -9.92 9.92 6.02
C GLY A 230 -9.27 10.85 5.00
N PRO A 231 -8.21 11.59 5.40
CA PRO A 231 -7.38 12.31 4.47
C PRO A 231 -6.55 11.36 3.60
N ILE A 232 -6.36 11.71 2.34
CA ILE A 232 -5.35 11.08 1.47
C ILE A 232 -4.18 12.04 1.33
N GLN A 233 -2.98 11.58 1.67
CA GLN A 233 -1.71 12.25 1.45
C GLN A 233 -0.82 11.32 0.63
N ALA A 234 -0.48 11.73 -0.59
CA ALA A 234 0.33 10.92 -1.49
C ALA A 234 1.49 11.75 -2.07
N ASN A 235 2.72 11.27 -1.90
CA ASN A 235 3.88 11.78 -2.63
C ASN A 235 4.30 10.73 -3.65
N ILE A 236 4.33 11.12 -4.92
CA ILE A 236 4.44 10.20 -6.05
C ILE A 236 5.67 10.58 -6.88
N CYS A 237 6.54 9.61 -7.13
CA CYS A 237 7.64 9.67 -8.07
C CYS A 237 7.33 8.73 -9.24
N LEU A 238 7.31 9.28 -10.45
CA LEU A 238 7.06 8.51 -11.67
C LEU A 238 8.41 8.23 -12.34
N VAL A 239 8.89 7.01 -12.16
CA VAL A 239 10.20 6.55 -12.63
C VAL A 239 10.05 5.51 -13.74
N SER A 240 11.05 5.40 -14.60
CA SER A 240 11.12 4.33 -15.58
C SER A 240 12.58 3.95 -15.77
N ASP A 241 12.90 2.71 -15.35
CA ASP A 241 14.26 2.18 -15.33
C ASP A 241 14.88 2.03 -16.72
N THR A 242 14.05 1.89 -17.74
CA THR A 242 14.49 1.76 -19.13
C THR A 242 14.53 3.12 -19.81
N PRO A 243 15.71 3.62 -20.24
CA PRO A 243 15.85 4.94 -20.87
C PRO A 243 14.95 5.15 -22.09
N LEU A 244 14.66 4.07 -22.82
CA LEU A 244 13.87 4.07 -24.06
C LEU A 244 12.35 4.05 -23.86
N VAL A 245 11.85 3.68 -22.67
CA VAL A 245 10.41 3.60 -22.42
C VAL A 245 9.96 4.94 -21.86
N GLU A 246 9.00 5.55 -22.57
CA GLU A 246 8.39 6.82 -22.20
C GLU A 246 7.59 6.67 -20.88
N GLY A 247 7.01 5.50 -20.64
CA GLY A 247 6.35 5.14 -19.38
C GLY A 247 4.95 5.71 -19.29
N SER A 248 3.97 4.85 -18.96
CA SER A 248 2.58 5.26 -18.78
C SER A 248 2.16 5.00 -17.33
N PHE A 249 1.47 5.97 -16.74
CA PHE A 249 1.05 5.93 -15.34
C PHE A 249 -0.42 6.32 -15.24
N ASP A 250 -1.19 5.62 -14.42
CA ASP A 250 -2.56 5.96 -14.09
C ASP A 250 -2.72 6.07 -12.58
N VAL A 251 -3.17 7.23 -12.10
CA VAL A 251 -3.26 7.55 -10.68
C VAL A 251 -4.68 7.99 -10.34
N VAL A 252 -5.38 7.17 -9.58
CA VAL A 252 -6.72 7.45 -9.08
C VAL A 252 -6.65 7.66 -7.57
N ALA A 253 -7.15 8.80 -7.09
CA ALA A 253 -7.29 9.03 -5.65
C ALA A 253 -8.68 9.60 -5.33
N ARG A 254 -9.43 8.93 -4.44
CA ARG A 254 -10.82 9.25 -4.15
C ARG A 254 -11.07 9.31 -2.65
N THR A 255 -11.65 10.41 -2.19
CA THR A 255 -12.19 10.56 -0.83
C THR A 255 -13.55 11.25 -0.87
N THR A 256 -14.36 11.16 0.19
CA THR A 256 -15.64 11.88 0.26
C THR A 256 -15.55 13.04 1.22
N ASN A 257 -15.10 12.79 2.47
CA ASN A 257 -15.09 13.80 3.53
C ASN A 257 -13.69 14.25 3.96
N GLY A 258 -12.64 13.56 3.52
CA GLY A 258 -11.26 13.91 3.87
C GLY A 258 -10.59 14.82 2.84
N PRO A 259 -9.61 15.64 3.26
CA PRO A 259 -8.81 16.42 2.33
C PRO A 259 -7.96 15.49 1.46
N LEU A 260 -7.80 15.88 0.19
CA LEU A 260 -6.98 15.18 -0.79
C LEU A 260 -5.73 16.00 -1.08
N THR A 261 -4.55 15.49 -0.72
CA THR A 261 -3.26 16.12 -1.02
C THR A 261 -2.40 15.16 -1.84
N VAL A 262 -2.11 15.52 -3.08
CA VAL A 262 -1.28 14.70 -3.99
C VAL A 262 -0.14 15.54 -4.54
N VAL A 263 1.08 15.03 -4.40
CA VAL A 263 2.30 15.69 -4.87
C VAL A 263 3.00 14.75 -5.83
N PHE A 264 3.03 15.11 -7.11
CA PHE A 264 3.94 14.52 -8.09
C PHE A 264 5.30 15.19 -7.93
N ALA A 265 6.18 14.57 -7.13
CA ALA A 265 7.48 15.13 -6.80
C ALA A 265 8.45 15.06 -7.99
N GLU A 266 8.47 13.91 -8.67
CA GLU A 266 9.32 13.65 -9.82
C GLU A 266 8.53 12.96 -10.92
N GLN A 267 8.88 13.30 -12.16
CA GLN A 267 8.32 12.70 -13.36
C GLN A 267 9.41 12.65 -14.42
N LYS A 268 9.59 11.49 -15.05
CA LYS A 268 10.46 11.34 -16.21
C LYS A 268 9.92 12.16 -17.39
N VAL A 269 10.81 12.79 -18.14
CA VAL A 269 10.41 13.56 -19.32
C VAL A 269 9.79 12.62 -20.35
N ASN A 270 8.78 13.10 -21.08
CA ASN A 270 7.98 12.36 -22.07
C ASN A 270 7.10 11.24 -21.50
N SER A 271 6.96 11.10 -20.19
CA SER A 271 6.03 10.11 -19.62
C SER A 271 4.58 10.55 -19.68
N ARG A 272 3.69 9.59 -19.94
CA ARG A 272 2.24 9.80 -19.94
C ARG A 272 1.67 9.61 -18.54
N LEU A 273 1.05 10.65 -17.99
CA LEU A 273 0.33 10.59 -16.71
C LEU A 273 -1.18 10.76 -16.93
N GLY A 274 -1.96 9.74 -16.62
CA GLY A 274 -3.39 9.84 -16.34
C GLY A 274 -3.58 10.04 -14.84
N ALA A 275 -4.31 11.07 -14.42
CA ALA A 275 -4.66 11.21 -13.01
C ALA A 275 -6.13 11.62 -12.85
N SER A 276 -6.85 10.94 -11.96
CA SER A 276 -8.23 11.25 -11.59
C SER A 276 -8.31 11.40 -10.06
N LEU A 277 -8.37 12.65 -9.61
CA LEU A 277 -8.27 13.03 -8.21
C LEU A 277 -9.59 13.66 -7.76
N HIS A 278 -10.30 13.00 -6.84
CA HIS A 278 -11.65 13.41 -6.47
C HIS A 278 -11.85 13.48 -4.94
N THR A 279 -12.46 14.56 -4.49
CA THR A 279 -13.05 14.68 -3.15
C THR A 279 -14.43 15.33 -3.24
N THR A 280 -15.25 15.29 -2.18
CA THR A 280 -16.57 15.91 -2.20
C THR A 280 -16.68 17.07 -1.22
N ASN A 281 -16.41 16.83 0.06
CA ASN A 281 -16.71 17.76 1.16
C ASN A 281 -15.47 18.41 1.77
N ALA A 282 -14.27 18.15 1.22
CA ALA A 282 -13.03 18.67 1.75
C ALA A 282 -12.10 19.19 0.64
N PRO A 283 -11.08 19.99 1.00
CA PRO A 283 -10.21 20.60 0.00
C PRO A 283 -9.39 19.59 -0.79
N ALA A 284 -9.12 19.92 -2.05
CA ALA A 284 -8.14 19.21 -2.87
C ALA A 284 -6.92 20.11 -3.11
N SER A 285 -5.73 19.58 -2.90
CA SER A 285 -4.45 20.25 -3.16
C SER A 285 -3.56 19.33 -3.99
N VAL A 286 -3.24 19.75 -5.21
CA VAL A 286 -2.42 18.96 -6.13
C VAL A 286 -1.21 19.77 -6.56
N LYS A 287 -0.03 19.16 -6.47
CA LYS A 287 1.23 19.71 -6.97
C LYS A 287 1.74 18.83 -8.09
N MET A 288 1.94 19.41 -9.27
CA MET A 288 2.48 18.71 -10.42
C MET A 288 4.01 18.74 -10.42
N ALA A 289 4.62 17.74 -11.06
CA ALA A 289 6.05 17.73 -11.30
C ALA A 289 6.41 18.80 -12.35
N PRO A 290 7.59 19.45 -12.26
CA PRO A 290 8.01 20.44 -13.27
C PRO A 290 8.06 19.88 -14.70
N ALA A 291 8.36 18.58 -14.84
CA ALA A 291 8.42 17.89 -16.13
C ALA A 291 7.04 17.52 -16.72
N PHE A 292 5.94 17.82 -16.01
CA PHE A 292 4.60 17.53 -16.48
C PHE A 292 4.28 18.24 -17.80
N GLU A 293 3.73 17.48 -18.75
CA GLU A 293 3.27 17.95 -20.05
C GLU A 293 1.92 17.30 -20.38
N GLY A 294 0.93 18.14 -20.64
CA GLY A 294 -0.42 17.70 -20.99
C GLY A 294 -1.56 18.53 -20.41
N GLN A 295 -2.76 17.99 -20.57
CA GLN A 295 -4.00 18.67 -20.27
C GLN A 295 -4.37 18.52 -18.80
N PHE A 296 -4.92 19.58 -18.23
CA PHE A 296 -5.49 19.55 -16.89
C PHE A 296 -6.90 20.12 -16.87
N GLU A 297 -7.74 19.53 -16.03
CA GLU A 297 -9.13 19.88 -15.87
C GLU A 297 -9.47 19.96 -14.38
N LEU A 298 -9.83 21.15 -13.92
CA LEU A 298 -10.10 21.44 -12.52
C LEU A 298 -11.58 21.78 -12.36
N ARG A 299 -12.26 21.06 -11.48
CA ARG A 299 -13.68 21.20 -11.20
C ARG A 299 -13.89 21.45 -9.71
N SER A 300 -14.56 22.53 -9.39
CA SER A 300 -14.97 22.89 -8.02
C SER A 300 -16.37 23.51 -8.03
N SER A 301 -16.85 23.90 -6.85
CA SER A 301 -18.11 24.64 -6.74
C SER A 301 -18.01 26.00 -7.43
N SER A 302 -19.10 26.48 -8.03
CA SER A 302 -19.15 27.81 -8.65
C SER A 302 -18.83 28.95 -7.68
N PHE A 303 -19.04 28.73 -6.38
CA PHE A 303 -18.78 29.70 -5.32
C PHE A 303 -17.32 29.66 -4.81
N LEU A 304 -16.60 28.58 -5.09
CA LEU A 304 -15.22 28.35 -4.68
C LEU A 304 -14.39 27.95 -5.91
N PRO A 305 -14.12 28.88 -6.84
CA PRO A 305 -13.43 28.55 -8.10
C PRO A 305 -12.02 27.98 -7.85
N PRO A 306 -11.50 27.12 -8.75
CA PRO A 306 -10.17 26.55 -8.60
C PRO A 306 -9.08 27.63 -8.66
N THR A 307 -8.05 27.51 -7.82
CA THR A 307 -6.89 28.41 -7.84
C THR A 307 -5.67 27.70 -8.42
N ILE A 308 -5.00 28.34 -9.37
CA ILE A 308 -3.74 27.86 -9.95
C ILE A 308 -2.59 28.74 -9.47
N THR A 309 -1.51 28.12 -8.99
CA THR A 309 -0.25 28.80 -8.69
C THR A 309 0.85 28.23 -9.56
N GLU A 310 1.58 29.10 -10.24
CA GLU A 310 2.69 28.74 -11.12
C GLU A 310 4.01 28.96 -10.37
N SER A 311 4.91 27.97 -10.42
CA SER A 311 6.24 28.13 -9.83
C SER A 311 7.08 29.15 -10.62
N ARG A 312 7.78 30.05 -9.93
CA ARG A 312 8.44 31.23 -10.53
C ARG A 312 9.59 30.89 -11.49
N VAL A 313 10.14 29.68 -11.45
CA VAL A 313 11.25 29.24 -12.33
C VAL A 313 11.12 27.73 -12.63
N PRO A 314 10.35 27.31 -13.64
CA PRO A 314 10.38 25.94 -14.12
C PRO A 314 11.71 25.72 -14.87
N GLN A 315 12.65 24.97 -14.28
CA GLN A 315 13.91 24.64 -14.94
C GLN A 315 13.68 23.48 -15.92
N ASP A 316 14.03 23.66 -17.20
CA ASP A 316 13.97 22.59 -18.20
C ASP A 316 14.94 21.48 -17.82
N ARG A 317 14.40 20.35 -17.37
CA ARG A 317 15.20 19.18 -16.96
C ARG A 317 15.90 18.48 -18.12
N THR A 318 15.57 18.81 -19.37
CA THR A 318 16.26 18.23 -20.54
C THR A 318 17.54 18.97 -20.93
N GLY A 319 17.77 20.17 -20.38
CA GLY A 319 18.94 20.99 -20.73
C GLY A 319 18.88 21.59 -22.14
N HIS A 320 17.77 21.45 -22.87
CA HIS A 320 17.60 21.95 -24.24
C HIS A 320 17.07 23.38 -24.32
N GLY A 321 16.92 24.07 -23.18
CA GLY A 321 16.44 25.45 -23.14
C GLY A 321 14.97 25.59 -23.56
N ARG A 322 14.16 24.53 -23.37
CA ARG A 322 12.73 24.58 -23.67
C ARG A 322 12.03 25.58 -22.74
N VAL A 323 11.11 26.34 -23.30
CA VAL A 323 10.23 27.24 -22.54
C VAL A 323 8.91 26.52 -22.28
N ARG A 324 8.40 26.64 -21.06
CA ARG A 324 7.10 26.08 -20.67
C ARG A 324 5.98 27.05 -21.06
N PHE A 325 5.03 26.57 -21.84
CA PHE A 325 3.81 27.30 -22.20
C PHE A 325 2.63 26.74 -21.43
N ILE A 326 1.90 27.61 -20.74
CA ILE A 326 0.70 27.26 -19.99
C ILE A 326 -0.47 28.03 -20.60
N THR A 327 -1.44 27.31 -21.14
CA THR A 327 -2.71 27.88 -21.58
C THR A 327 -3.78 27.57 -20.54
N LYS A 328 -4.61 28.56 -20.22
CA LYS A 328 -5.71 28.41 -19.27
C LYS A 328 -6.97 29.05 -19.82
N GLN A 329 -8.07 28.34 -19.68
CA GLN A 329 -9.40 28.78 -20.09
C GLN A 329 -10.41 28.47 -18.98
N SER A 330 -11.09 29.50 -18.50
CA SER A 330 -12.26 29.33 -17.66
C SER A 330 -13.43 28.96 -18.56
N VAL A 331 -13.92 27.73 -18.44
CA VAL A 331 -15.00 27.21 -19.30
C VAL A 331 -16.37 27.71 -18.80
N ARG A 332 -16.57 27.64 -17.48
CA ARG A 332 -17.76 28.12 -16.77
C ARG A 332 -17.41 28.33 -15.29
N PRO A 333 -18.25 29.01 -14.48
CA PRO A 333 -18.01 29.13 -13.04
C PRO A 333 -17.74 27.76 -12.40
N GLY A 334 -16.65 27.65 -11.62
CA GLY A 334 -16.23 26.38 -10.99
C GLY A 334 -15.51 25.39 -11.92
N MET A 335 -15.24 25.72 -13.18
CA MET A 335 -14.53 24.83 -14.11
C MET A 335 -13.43 25.55 -14.88
N LEU A 336 -12.20 25.07 -14.71
CA LEU A 336 -10.99 25.59 -15.36
C LEU A 336 -10.30 24.45 -16.11
N SER A 337 -10.03 24.65 -17.39
CA SER A 337 -9.26 23.72 -18.21
C SER A 337 -8.03 24.40 -18.79
N GLY A 338 -6.97 23.64 -19.05
CA GLY A 338 -5.76 24.17 -19.63
C GLY A 338 -4.82 23.08 -20.12
N ASN A 339 -3.71 23.52 -20.72
CA ASN A 339 -2.69 22.64 -21.24
C ASN A 339 -1.30 23.17 -20.87
N VAL A 340 -0.38 22.25 -20.61
CA VAL A 340 1.03 22.53 -20.32
C VAL A 340 1.88 21.90 -21.42
N LEU A 341 2.71 22.69 -22.07
CA LEU A 341 3.57 22.26 -23.17
C LEU A 341 5.01 22.74 -22.94
N TRP A 342 5.99 21.94 -23.39
CA TRP A 342 7.40 22.32 -23.35
C TRP A 342 7.96 22.47 -24.77
N GLY A 343 8.41 23.68 -25.15
CA GLY A 343 8.97 23.96 -26.48
C GLY A 343 7.95 24.48 -27.51
N LYS A 344 8.22 24.29 -28.80
CA LYS A 344 7.28 24.70 -29.86
C LYS A 344 6.02 23.83 -29.76
N ALA A 345 4.85 24.46 -29.90
CA ALA A 345 3.55 23.80 -29.85
C ALA A 345 3.60 22.46 -30.59
N ALA A 346 3.53 21.35 -29.82
CA ALA A 346 3.63 20.02 -30.38
C ALA A 346 2.52 19.83 -31.43
N ALA A 347 2.89 19.19 -32.54
CA ALA A 347 1.97 18.81 -33.60
C ALA A 347 0.77 18.04 -33.02
N GLU A 348 -0.41 18.25 -33.59
CA GLU A 348 -1.62 17.47 -33.29
C GLU A 348 -1.28 15.97 -33.25
N GLY A 349 -1.46 15.33 -32.08
CA GLY A 349 -1.27 13.89 -31.92
C GLY A 349 -0.20 13.43 -30.92
N ALA A 350 0.54 14.34 -30.28
CA ALA A 350 1.43 13.95 -29.17
C ALA A 350 0.60 13.40 -27.98
N LYS A 351 0.95 12.19 -27.51
CA LYS A 351 0.24 11.44 -26.45
C LYS A 351 0.51 12.06 -25.07
N HIS A 352 -0.03 13.24 -24.81
CA HIS A 352 0.19 13.95 -23.56
C HIS A 352 -0.59 13.37 -22.37
N GLY A 353 -0.17 13.70 -21.15
CA GLY A 353 -0.90 13.34 -19.93
C GLY A 353 -2.25 14.07 -19.81
N ARG A 354 -3.15 13.51 -19.00
CA ARG A 354 -4.43 14.14 -18.63
C ARG A 354 -4.63 14.05 -17.12
N VAL A 355 -4.83 15.20 -16.48
CA VAL A 355 -5.04 15.30 -15.04
C VAL A 355 -6.40 15.94 -14.77
N GLU A 356 -7.29 15.19 -14.12
CA GLU A 356 -8.59 15.67 -13.66
C GLU A 356 -8.58 15.79 -12.14
N VAL A 357 -8.93 16.96 -11.64
CA VAL A 357 -9.07 17.22 -10.19
C VAL A 357 -10.46 17.78 -9.93
N GLN A 358 -11.21 17.13 -9.04
CA GLN A 358 -12.57 17.52 -8.72
C GLN A 358 -12.81 17.61 -7.21
N THR A 359 -13.49 18.68 -6.80
CA THR A 359 -14.14 18.83 -5.49
C THR A 359 -15.53 19.42 -5.65
N THR A 360 -16.44 19.25 -4.70
CA THR A 360 -17.82 19.74 -4.80
C THR A 360 -18.09 20.90 -3.85
N ASN A 361 -17.72 20.78 -2.58
CA ASN A 361 -18.12 21.70 -1.52
C ASN A 361 -16.94 22.42 -0.84
N ALA A 362 -15.75 22.35 -1.43
CA ALA A 362 -14.52 22.85 -0.83
C ALA A 362 -13.57 23.47 -1.88
N PRO A 363 -12.55 24.24 -1.46
CA PRO A 363 -11.60 24.85 -2.41
C PRO A 363 -10.68 23.81 -3.06
N LEU A 364 -10.26 24.13 -4.29
CA LEU A 364 -9.29 23.37 -5.08
C LEU A 364 -8.05 24.23 -5.33
N LYS A 365 -6.88 23.74 -4.91
CA LYS A 365 -5.57 24.34 -5.21
C LYS A 365 -4.78 23.44 -6.14
N PHE A 366 -4.29 24.01 -7.23
CA PHE A 366 -3.48 23.31 -8.22
C PHE A 366 -2.16 24.08 -8.43
N MET A 367 -1.03 23.40 -8.26
CA MET A 367 0.30 23.99 -8.38
C MET A 367 1.05 23.38 -9.57
N LEU A 368 1.54 24.25 -10.45
CA LEU A 368 2.27 23.88 -11.67
C LEU A 368 3.75 24.18 -11.59
#